data_AF-A0A2A4M5J8-F1
#
_entry.id   AF-A0A2A4M5J8-F1
#
_cell.length_a   1.000
_cell.length_b   1.000
_cell.length_c   1.000
_cell.angle_alpha   90.00
_cell.angle_beta   90.00
_cell.angle_gamma   90.00
#
_symmetry.space_group_name_H-M   'P 1'
#
loop_
_entity.id
_entity.type
_entity.pdbx_description
1 polymer ?
#
loop_
_entity_poly.entity_id
_entity_poly.type
_entity_poly.pdbx_seq_one_letter_code
_entity_poly.pdbx_strand_id
1 'polypeptide(L)'
;MIRVEQLYPFPEQELIIELQKYAADLDVVWCQEEPKNQGAWYMIRHHLTTCLNGAQSLQYAGRKGSAAPAVGYASLHKRQQQDLVNAALGVNA
;
A
#
# COMPACT_ATOMS: atom_id res chain seq x y z
N MET A 1 2.45 -5.21 10.26
CA MET A 1 2.82 -4.85 8.87
C MET A 1 3.14 -6.14 8.14
N ILE A 2 2.56 -6.36 6.98
CA ILE A 2 2.85 -7.50 6.10
C ILE A 2 3.70 -6.96 4.94
N ARG A 3 4.74 -7.71 4.53
CA ARG A 3 5.53 -7.38 3.34
C ARG A 3 5.19 -8.34 2.22
N VAL A 4 5.02 -7.83 1.01
CA VAL A 4 4.84 -8.62 -0.20
C VAL A 4 6.17 -8.64 -0.94
N GLU A 5 6.97 -9.68 -0.73
CA GLU A 5 8.32 -9.81 -1.33
C GLU A 5 8.29 -10.11 -2.83
N GLN A 6 7.27 -10.86 -3.25
CA GLN A 6 7.10 -11.27 -4.64
C GLN A 6 5.91 -10.53 -5.24
N LEU A 7 6.18 -9.58 -6.13
CA LEU A 7 5.13 -8.86 -6.85
C LEU A 7 4.65 -9.62 -8.09
N TYR A 8 5.49 -10.51 -8.65
CA TYR A 8 5.13 -11.35 -9.79
C TYR A 8 5.96 -12.64 -9.84
N PRO A 9 5.34 -13.82 -10.07
CA PRO A 9 3.90 -14.08 -10.03
C PRO A 9 3.30 -13.75 -8.65
N PHE A 10 2.07 -13.25 -8.59
CA PHE A 10 1.53 -12.73 -7.33
C PHE A 10 1.14 -13.86 -6.34
N PRO A 11 1.62 -13.82 -5.07
CA PRO A 11 1.42 -14.88 -4.07
C PRO A 11 0.05 -14.76 -3.36
N GLU A 12 -1.06 -15.00 -4.08
CA GLU A 12 -2.42 -14.86 -3.52
C GLU A 12 -2.67 -15.79 -2.34
N GLN A 13 -2.24 -17.06 -2.44
CA GLN A 13 -2.48 -18.07 -1.41
C GLN A 13 -1.74 -17.71 -0.10
N GLU A 14 -0.46 -17.34 -0.19
CA GLU A 14 0.30 -16.93 1.00
C GLU A 14 -0.29 -15.66 1.63
N LEU A 15 -0.71 -14.69 0.81
CA LEU A 15 -1.29 -13.45 1.32
C LEU A 15 -2.63 -13.69 2.03
N ILE A 16 -3.50 -14.54 1.49
CA ILE A 16 -4.78 -14.91 2.14
C ILE A 16 -4.53 -15.56 3.50
N ILE A 17 -3.59 -16.52 3.57
CA ILE A 17 -3.24 -17.20 4.82
C ILE A 17 -2.70 -16.21 5.85
N GLU A 18 -1.89 -15.23 5.41
CA GLU A 18 -1.34 -14.22 6.31
C GLU A 18 -2.42 -13.26 6.81
N LEU A 19 -3.34 -12.80 5.95
CA LEU A 19 -4.43 -11.91 6.32
C LEU A 19 -5.39 -12.54 7.32
N GLN A 20 -5.64 -13.85 7.24
CA GLN A 20 -6.50 -14.59 8.17
C GLN A 20 -6.00 -14.60 9.63
N LYS A 21 -4.75 -14.22 9.88
CA LYS A 21 -4.20 -14.12 11.24
C LYS A 21 -4.65 -12.85 11.98
N TYR A 22 -5.27 -11.91 11.27
CA TYR A 22 -5.73 -10.63 11.80
C TYR A 22 -7.26 -10.60 11.88
N ALA A 23 -7.82 -9.63 12.62
CA ALA A 23 -9.26 -9.48 12.73
C ALA A 23 -9.91 -9.24 11.35
N ALA A 24 -11.03 -9.92 11.11
CA ALA A 24 -11.63 -10.04 9.78
C ALA A 24 -12.24 -8.75 9.24
N ASP A 25 -12.50 -7.76 10.11
CA ASP A 25 -13.12 -6.46 9.83
C ASP A 25 -12.11 -5.32 9.71
N LEU A 26 -10.80 -5.61 9.73
CA LEU A 26 -9.77 -4.60 9.58
C LEU A 26 -9.60 -4.17 8.13
N ASP A 27 -9.59 -2.85 7.91
CA ASP A 27 -9.19 -2.26 6.63
C ASP A 27 -7.72 -2.56 6.32
N VAL A 28 -7.45 -2.90 5.06
CA VAL A 28 -6.10 -3.19 4.56
C VAL A 28 -5.58 -1.99 3.81
N VAL A 29 -4.41 -1.49 4.20
CA VAL A 29 -3.76 -0.35 3.55
C VAL A 29 -2.55 -0.85 2.75
N TRP A 30 -2.54 -0.60 1.44
CA TRP A 30 -1.33 -0.74 0.63
C TRP A 30 -0.46 0.51 0.79
N CYS A 31 0.72 0.33 1.36
CA CYS A 31 1.70 1.41 1.58
C CYS A 31 2.85 1.29 0.57
N GLN A 32 3.16 2.38 -0.16
CA GLN A 32 4.33 2.44 -1.03
C GLN A 32 4.96 3.83 -1.06
N GLU A 33 6.26 3.89 -1.31
CA GLU A 33 6.98 5.16 -1.47
C GLU A 33 6.74 5.78 -2.84
N GLU A 34 6.63 4.97 -3.88
CA GLU A 34 6.45 5.43 -5.25
C GLU A 34 5.13 6.22 -5.43
N PRO A 35 5.11 7.22 -6.32
CA PRO A 35 3.87 7.88 -6.75
C PRO A 35 2.78 6.87 -7.14
N LYS A 36 1.51 7.19 -6.90
CA LYS A 36 0.36 6.29 -7.15
C LYS A 36 0.28 5.69 -8.56
N ASN A 37 0.76 6.44 -9.57
CA ASN A 37 0.84 6.00 -10.96
C ASN A 37 2.11 5.21 -11.30
N GLN A 38 2.92 4.91 -10.29
CA GLN A 38 4.17 4.18 -10.36
C GLN A 38 4.16 3.10 -9.26
N GLY A 39 5.24 2.32 -9.18
CA GLY A 39 5.34 1.20 -8.24
C GLY A 39 4.32 0.10 -8.54
N ALA A 40 3.97 -0.66 -7.51
CA ALA A 40 3.15 -1.86 -7.67
C ALA A 40 1.65 -1.58 -7.76
N TRP A 41 1.18 -0.43 -7.23
CA TRP A 41 -0.25 -0.19 -6.98
C TRP A 41 -1.18 -0.62 -8.12
N TYR A 42 -1.07 -0.01 -9.30
CA TYR A 42 -1.98 -0.34 -10.40
C TYR A 42 -1.80 -1.77 -10.95
N MET A 43 -0.60 -2.34 -10.82
CA MET A 43 -0.32 -3.70 -11.30
C MET A 43 -0.97 -4.74 -10.39
N ILE A 44 -0.82 -4.63 -9.06
CA ILE A 44 -1.26 -5.68 -8.13
C ILE A 44 -2.62 -5.39 -7.45
N ARG A 45 -3.22 -4.21 -7.63
CA ARG A 45 -4.46 -3.83 -6.92
C ARG A 45 -5.55 -4.89 -7.04
N HIS A 46 -5.72 -5.47 -8.23
CA HIS A 46 -6.74 -6.48 -8.48
C HIS A 46 -6.49 -7.76 -7.67
N HIS A 47 -5.24 -8.24 -7.60
CA HIS A 47 -4.87 -9.36 -6.75
C HIS A 47 -5.10 -9.07 -5.27
N LEU A 48 -4.70 -7.87 -4.80
CA LEU A 48 -4.93 -7.44 -3.42
C LEU A 48 -6.42 -7.46 -3.09
N THR A 49 -7.27 -6.91 -3.95
CA THR A 49 -8.74 -6.93 -3.78
C THR A 49 -9.30 -8.35 -3.76
N THR A 50 -8.81 -9.26 -4.61
CA THR A 50 -9.22 -10.68 -4.60
C THR A 50 -8.88 -11.39 -3.29
N CYS A 51 -7.78 -11.01 -2.63
CA CYS A 51 -7.37 -11.60 -1.36
C CYS A 51 -8.19 -11.12 -0.16
N LEU A 52 -8.93 -10.01 -0.28
CA LEU A 52 -9.73 -9.47 0.81
C LEU A 52 -11.05 -10.23 0.99
N ASN A 53 -11.49 -10.32 2.23
CA ASN A 53 -12.85 -10.79 2.52
C ASN A 53 -13.87 -9.63 2.36
N GLY A 54 -15.17 -9.95 2.30
CA GLY A 54 -16.22 -8.96 2.06
C GLY A 54 -16.42 -7.90 3.17
N ALA A 55 -15.80 -8.06 4.34
CA ALA A 55 -15.80 -7.08 5.42
C ALA A 55 -14.58 -6.14 5.41
N GLN A 56 -13.57 -6.42 4.58
CA GLN A 56 -12.35 -5.60 4.47
C GLN A 56 -12.42 -4.65 3.28
N SER A 57 -11.86 -3.45 3.43
CA SER A 57 -11.62 -2.55 2.30
C SER A 57 -10.13 -2.39 2.00
N LEU A 58 -9.81 -2.12 0.72
CA LEU A 58 -8.44 -1.82 0.29
C LEU A 58 -8.24 -0.31 0.17
N GLN A 59 -7.39 0.26 1.02
CA GLN A 59 -7.00 1.66 1.00
C GLN A 59 -5.57 1.84 0.45
N TYR A 60 -5.24 3.06 0.04
CA TYR A 60 -3.93 3.41 -0.52
C TYR A 60 -3.25 4.49 0.34
N ALA A 61 -2.01 4.22 0.75
CA ALA A 61 -1.12 5.20 1.36
C ALA A 61 0.18 5.30 0.53
N GLY A 62 0.44 6.47 -0.03
CA GLY A 62 1.63 6.70 -0.84
C GLY A 62 1.63 8.08 -1.48
N ARG A 63 2.65 8.37 -2.27
CA ARG A 63 2.78 9.68 -2.92
C ARG A 63 1.67 9.89 -3.96
N LYS A 64 1.20 11.13 -4.11
CA LYS A 64 0.27 11.49 -5.20
C LYS A 64 0.94 11.20 -6.55
N GLY A 65 0.13 10.87 -7.56
CA GLY A 65 0.64 10.57 -8.89
C GLY A 65 1.43 11.75 -9.48
N SER A 66 2.56 11.45 -10.13
CA SER A 66 3.47 12.43 -10.71
C SER A 66 4.14 11.90 -11.98
N ALA A 67 4.53 12.81 -12.86
CA ALA A 67 5.32 12.47 -14.05
C ALA A 67 6.76 12.06 -13.68
N ALA A 68 7.35 12.74 -12.70
CA ALA A 68 8.67 12.40 -12.16
C ALA A 68 8.58 11.32 -11.07
N PRO A 69 9.63 10.48 -10.86
CA PRO A 69 9.67 9.49 -9.78
C PRO A 69 9.71 10.08 -8.37
N ALA A 70 10.37 11.24 -8.22
CA ALA A 70 10.51 11.92 -6.94
C ALA A 70 10.61 13.43 -7.14
N VAL A 71 10.38 14.18 -6.06
CA VAL A 71 10.66 15.62 -5.99
C VAL A 71 12.16 15.85 -5.86
N GLY A 72 12.69 16.91 -6.49
CA GLY A 72 14.12 17.23 -6.45
C GLY A 72 14.61 17.87 -5.14
N TYR A 73 13.70 18.36 -4.29
CA TYR A 73 14.04 19.01 -3.03
C TYR A 73 13.97 18.02 -1.86
N ALA A 74 15.11 17.83 -1.17
CA ALA A 74 15.21 16.86 -0.06
C ALA A 74 14.24 17.15 1.10
N SER A 75 14.00 18.42 1.43
CA SER A 75 13.05 18.83 2.48
C SER A 75 11.61 18.42 2.14
N LEU A 76 11.19 18.63 0.89
CA LEU A 76 9.88 18.21 0.41
C LEU A 76 9.77 16.68 0.36
N HIS A 77 10.82 15.99 -0.07
CA HIS A 77 10.86 14.52 -0.08
C HIS A 77 10.65 13.93 1.32
N LYS A 78 11.36 14.47 2.33
CA LYS A 78 11.24 14.05 3.73
C LYS A 78 9.84 14.31 4.28
N ARG A 79 9.24 15.46 3.95
CA ARG A 79 7.85 15.78 4.32
C ARG A 79 6.87 14.76 3.72
N GLN A 80 6.97 14.49 2.42
CA GLN A 80 6.10 13.52 1.75
C GLN A 80 6.26 12.10 2.32
N GLN A 81 7.49 11.71 2.71
CA GLN A 81 7.74 10.44 3.37
C GLN A 81 7.06 10.37 4.75
N GLN A 82 7.12 11.44 5.54
CA GLN A 82 6.44 11.47 6.83
C GLN A 82 4.92 11.42 6.65
N ASP A 83 4.39 12.18 5.69
CA ASP A 83 2.96 12.25 5.41
C ASP A 83 2.41 10.88 4.98
N LEU A 84 3.10 10.14 4.10
CA LEU A 84 2.63 8.82 3.65
C LEU A 84 2.69 7.77 4.77
N VAL A 85 3.73 7.79 5.63
CA VAL A 85 3.84 6.87 6.76
C VAL A 85 2.74 7.15 7.78
N ASN A 86 2.48 8.42 8.08
CA ASN A 86 1.41 8.80 9.00
C ASN A 86 0.03 8.40 8.48
N ALA A 87 -0.20 8.53 7.17
CA ALA A 87 -1.42 8.07 6.53
C ALA A 87 -1.56 6.54 6.59
N ALA A 88 -0.48 5.78 6.38
CA ALA A 88 -0.49 4.32 6.45
C ALA A 88 -0.79 3.78 7.85
N LEU A 89 -0.35 4.48 8.90
CA LEU A 89 -0.53 4.08 10.30
C LEU A 89 -1.76 4.71 10.96
N GLY A 90 -2.50 5.59 10.27
CA GLY A 90 -3.65 6.29 10.84
C GLY A 90 -3.31 7.27 11.95
N VAL A 91 -2.06 7.74 12.05
CA VAL A 91 -1.57 8.59 13.16
C VAL A 91 -2.05 10.04 13.04
N ASN A 92 -2.53 10.46 11.86
CA ASN A 92 -3.00 11.82 11.57
C ASN A 92 -4.41 11.86 10.94
N ALA A 93 -5.25 10.84 11.18
CA ALA A 93 -6.64 10.83 10.71
C ALA A 93 -7.57 11.57 11.68
#